data_AF-A0A414XHS5-F1
#
_entry.id   AF-A0A414XHS5-F1
#
_cell.length_a   1.000
_cell.length_b   1.000
_cell.length_c   1.000
_cell.angle_alpha   90.00
_cell.angle_beta   90.00
_cell.angle_gamma   90.00
#
_symmetry.space_group_name_H-M   'P 1'
#
loop_
_entity.id
_entity.type
_entity.pdbx_description
1 polymer ?
#
loop_
_entity_poly.entity_id
_entity_poly.type
_entity_poly.pdbx_seq_one_letter_code
_entity_poly.pdbx_strand_id
1 'polypeptide(L)' 'RKKVVEVQVDGAPVIGHEEQSGAIDQPQPVSPGRTDHPVRIWVEIRISNGLHLFQKNLSYPDLVRMVEKLEGLC' A
#
# COMPACT_ATOMS: atom_id res chain seq x y z
N ARG A 1 12.06 -23.25 -36.92
CA ARG A 1 11.25 -22.02 -37.08
C ARG A 1 10.00 -22.20 -36.22
N LYS A 2 9.79 -21.38 -35.18
CA LYS A 2 8.57 -21.44 -34.34
C LYS A 2 7.58 -20.41 -34.86
N LYS A 3 6.38 -20.85 -35.23
CA LYS A 3 5.24 -20.02 -35.63
C LYS A 3 4.38 -19.83 -34.40
N VAL A 4 4.29 -18.60 -33.91
CA VAL A 4 3.35 -18.23 -32.84
C VAL A 4 1.96 -18.16 -33.48
N VAL A 5 1.00 -18.87 -32.89
CA VAL A 5 -0.42 -18.83 -33.28
C VAL A 5 -1.14 -18.13 -32.14
N GLU A 6 -1.84 -17.06 -32.48
CA GLU A 6 -2.66 -16.32 -31.52
C GLU A 6 -3.92 -17.13 -31.21
N VAL A 7 -4.14 -17.41 -29.93
CA VAL A 7 -5.34 -18.09 -29.44
C VAL A 7 -6.15 -17.06 -28.66
N GLN A 8 -7.33 -16.73 -29.16
CA GLN A 8 -8.29 -15.89 -28.43
C GLN A 8 -9.00 -16.75 -27.39
N VAL A 9 -9.11 -16.24 -26.17
CA VAL A 9 -9.76 -16.91 -25.04
C VAL A 9 -11.00 -16.10 -24.68
N ASP A 10 -12.19 -16.68 -24.86
CA ASP A 10 -13.45 -16.06 -24.45
C ASP A 10 -13.57 -16.06 -22.92
N GLY A 11 -13.55 -14.86 -22.32
CA GLY A 11 -13.78 -14.69 -20.88
C GLY A 11 -12.95 -13.62 -20.16
N ALA A 12 -12.48 -12.58 -20.84
CA ALA A 12 -11.90 -11.39 -20.19
C ALA A 12 -12.92 -10.23 -20.20
N PRO A 13 -13.06 -9.46 -19.10
CA PRO A 13 -14.00 -8.36 -19.06
C PRO A 13 -13.58 -7.29 -20.06
N VAL A 14 -14.51 -6.89 -20.92
CA VAL A 14 -14.34 -5.80 -21.90
C VAL A 14 -14.08 -4.50 -21.12
N ILE A 15 -12.82 -4.09 -21.07
CA ILE A 15 -12.45 -2.72 -20.74
C ILE A 15 -12.46 -1.97 -22.08
N GLY A 16 -13.53 -1.21 -22.31
CA GLY A 16 -13.65 -0.33 -23.47
C GLY A 16 -12.52 0.68 -23.46
N HIS A 17 -11.53 0.50 -24.34
CA HIS A 17 -10.54 1.51 -24.66
C HIS A 17 -11.10 2.38 -25.78
N GLU A 18 -11.49 3.61 -25.46
CA GLU A 18 -11.47 4.68 -26.45
C GLU A 18 -10.04 5.21 -26.50
N GLU A 19 -9.41 5.06 -27.66
CA GLU A 19 -8.12 5.67 -27.98
C GLU A 19 -8.25 7.21 -27.91
N GLN A 20 -7.46 7.84 -27.04
CA GLN A 20 -7.04 9.22 -27.30
C GLN A 20 -5.56 9.39 -26.94
N SER A 21 -4.77 9.41 -28.01
CA SER A 21 -3.41 9.94 -28.07
C SER A 21 -3.34 11.35 -27.48
N GLY A 22 -2.41 11.59 -26.55
CA GLY A 22 -2.00 12.94 -26.16
C GLY A 22 -1.62 13.08 -24.70
N ALA A 23 -0.41 13.61 -24.48
CA ALA A 23 0.19 13.93 -23.20
C ALA A 23 -0.76 14.58 -22.17
N ILE A 24 -0.59 14.22 -20.89
CA ILE A 24 -0.34 15.12 -19.74
C ILE A 24 -0.71 14.39 -18.45
N ASP A 25 0.31 14.29 -17.59
CA ASP A 25 0.28 14.12 -16.14
C ASP A 25 -0.99 14.71 -15.50
N GLN A 26 -1.98 13.88 -15.18
CA GLN A 26 -3.08 14.26 -14.30
C GLN A 26 -3.35 13.10 -13.34
N PRO A 27 -2.99 13.21 -12.05
CA PRO A 27 -3.39 12.24 -11.05
C PRO A 27 -4.91 12.20 -11.01
N GLN A 28 -5.52 11.09 -11.41
CA GLN A 28 -6.94 10.89 -11.22
C GLN A 28 -7.25 11.03 -9.73
N PRO A 29 -8.30 11.78 -9.34
CA PRO A 29 -8.70 11.86 -7.95
C PRO A 29 -9.08 10.46 -7.50
N VAL A 30 -8.23 9.87 -6.67
CA VAL A 30 -8.50 8.57 -6.06
C VAL A 30 -9.85 8.68 -5.37
N SER A 31 -10.77 7.77 -5.68
CA SER A 31 -12.03 7.68 -4.94
C SER A 31 -11.70 7.68 -3.45
N PRO A 32 -12.43 8.42 -2.59
CA PRO A 32 -12.13 8.44 -1.16
C PRO A 32 -12.15 7.00 -0.67
N GLY A 33 -10.95 6.46 -0.45
CA GLY A 33 -10.75 5.05 -0.17
C GLY A 33 -11.59 4.71 1.05
N ARG A 34 -12.42 3.67 0.93
CA ARG A 34 -13.32 3.16 1.97
C ARG A 34 -12.62 3.14 3.34
N THR A 35 -12.87 4.15 4.16
CA THR A 35 -12.26 4.36 5.49
C THR A 35 -13.01 3.62 6.60
N ASP A 36 -14.00 2.79 6.26
CA ASP A 36 -14.82 2.07 7.24
C ASP A 36 -14.00 1.13 8.16
N HIS A 37 -12.82 0.73 7.73
CA HIS A 37 -11.95 -0.18 8.48
C HIS A 37 -10.51 0.37 8.52
N PRO A 38 -10.19 1.26 9.46
CA PRO A 38 -8.84 1.81 9.57
C PRO A 38 -7.84 0.71 9.93
N VAL A 39 -6.68 0.74 9.28
CA VAL A 39 -5.56 -0.18 9.56
C VAL A 39 -5.11 -0.02 11.01
N ARG A 40 -4.90 -1.15 11.69
CA ARG A 40 -4.39 -1.22 13.07
C ARG A 40 -3.09 -2.00 13.09
N ILE A 41 -2.06 -1.37 13.61
CA ILE A 41 -0.69 -1.89 13.61
C ILE A 41 -0.35 -2.37 15.02
N TRP A 42 0.37 -3.50 15.11
CA TRP A 42 0.96 -3.98 16.33
C TRP A 42 2.48 -4.04 16.15
N VAL A 43 3.20 -3.46 17.10
CA VAL A 43 4.66 -3.45 17.14
C VAL A 43 5.16 -4.07 18.44
N GLU A 44 6.20 -4.91 18.32
CA GLU A 44 7.02 -5.39 19.43
C GLU A 44 8.49 -5.10 19.10
N ILE A 45 9.20 -4.41 20.00
CA ILE A 45 10.64 -4.13 19.90
C ILE A 45 11.33 -4.86 21.03
N ARG A 46 12.38 -5.62 20.69
CA ARG A 46 13.20 -6.35 21.66
C ARG A 46 14.65 -5.97 21.43
N ILE A 47 15.31 -5.51 22.49
CA ILE A 47 16.74 -5.18 22.46
C ILE A 47 17.48 -6.20 23.32
N SER A 48 18.69 -6.57 22.89
CA SER A 48 19.54 -7.55 23.59
C SER A 48 19.87 -7.17 25.04
N ASN A 49 19.77 -5.90 25.39
CA ASN A 49 19.93 -5.41 26.77
C ASN A 49 18.72 -5.67 27.68
N GLY A 50 17.69 -6.37 27.19
CA GLY A 50 16.48 -6.69 27.96
C GLY A 50 15.41 -5.59 27.93
N LEU A 51 15.57 -4.54 27.12
CA LEU A 51 14.48 -3.61 26.86
C LEU A 51 13.46 -4.24 25.91
N HIS A 52 12.20 -4.24 26.32
CA HIS A 52 11.06 -4.73 25.53
C HIS A 52 9.97 -3.66 25.46
N LEU A 53 9.54 -3.31 24.24
CA LEU A 53 8.40 -2.44 23.99
C LEU A 53 7.33 -3.21 23.23
N PHE A 54 6.07 -3.04 23.62
CA PHE A 54 4.95 -3.72 22.99
C PHE A 54 3.75 -2.78 22.91
N GLN A 55 3.22 -2.57 21.71
CA GLN A 55 2.05 -1.70 21.53
C GLN A 55 1.14 -2.17 20.39
N LYS A 56 -0.12 -2.43 20.74
CA LYS A 56 -1.18 -2.85 19.81
C LYS A 56 -2.05 -1.67 19.41
N ASN A 57 -2.81 -1.85 18.33
CA ASN A 57 -3.85 -0.93 17.85
C ASN A 57 -3.34 0.46 17.44
N LEU A 58 -2.07 0.55 17.02
CA LEU A 58 -1.50 1.80 16.54
C LEU A 58 -2.14 2.20 15.22
N SER A 59 -2.48 3.49 15.13
CA SER A 59 -2.66 4.13 13.83
C SER A 59 -1.29 4.42 13.22
N TYR A 60 -1.23 4.67 11.91
CA TYR A 60 0.02 5.07 11.27
C TYR A 60 0.63 6.35 11.89
N PRO A 61 -0.14 7.43 12.16
CA PRO A 61 0.39 8.59 12.87
C PRO A 61 0.95 8.28 14.27
N ASP A 62 0.31 7.38 15.02
CA ASP A 62 0.78 7.01 16.36
C ASP A 62 2.07 6.19 16.30
N LEU A 63 2.20 5.34 15.29
CA LEU A 63 3.45 4.62 15.01
C LEU A 63 4.59 5.60 14.72
N VAL A 64 4.38 6.58 13.84
CA VAL A 64 5.39 7.60 13.52
C VAL A 64 5.84 8.32 14.78
N ARG A 65 4.90 8.80 15.60
CA ARG A 65 5.20 9.48 16.87
C ARG A 65 5.96 8.58 17.85
N MET A 66 5.66 7.29 17.87
CA MET A 66 6.38 6.33 18.72
C MET A 66 7.83 6.20 18.27
N VAL A 67 8.08 6.11 16.97
CA VAL A 67 9.43 6.02 16.40
C VAL A 67 10.24 7.28 16.70
N GLU A 68 9.68 8.47 16.46
CA GLU A 68 10.34 9.75 16.77
C GLU A 68 10.81 9.84 18.24
N LYS A 69 9.96 9.37 19.16
CA LYS A 69 10.31 9.32 20.60
C LYS A 69 11.44 8.36 20.89
N LEU A 70 11.51 7.24 20.18
CA LEU A 70 12.59 6.26 20.36
C LEU A 70 13.91 6.80 19.78
N GLU A 71 13.87 7.46 18.63
CA GLU A 71 15.04 8.10 18.01
C GLU A 71 15.62 9.21 18.92
N GLY A 72 14.77 9.98 19.59
CA GLY A 72 15.21 11.01 20.54
C GLY A 72 15.83 10.49 21.84
N LEU A 73 15.78 9.17 22.09
CA LEU A 73 16.43 8.52 23.23
C LEU A 73 17.82 7.95 22.89
N CYS A 74 18.25 8.03 21.63
CA CYS A 74 19.54 7.55 21.14
C CYS A 74 20.61 8.64 21.13
#